data_AF-A0AB34R8N1-F1
#
_entry.id   AF-A0AB34R8N1-F1
#
_cell.length_a   1.000
_cell.length_b   1.000
_cell.length_c   1.000
_cell.angle_alpha   90.00
_cell.angle_beta   90.00
_cell.angle_gamma   90.00
#
_symmetry.space_group_name_H-M   'P 1'
#
loop_
_entity.id
_entity.type
_entity.pdbx_description
1 polymer ?
#
loop_
_entity_poly.entity_id
_entity_poly.type
_entity_poly.pdbx_seq_one_letter_code
_entity_poly.pdbx_strand_id
1 'polypeptide(L)'
;MIDIIDHLEGIVIAATILAAVIMFIFKFFDIRNNREKEKEYKDEFNATVSQLSSNNLSSQLSAAILLRRFLNVKTKNSSYFHEEVINVISALLRTLPSGILQKTLGDGLAYAKDLSKIDLQKTNMQDLYLGNKEFRIVLNRTDMYLADLSFSLLENIDGEEAVFYNAILSGCRIKESNFTKANFRGADLTNTFFKNVILYQADFNEAVNIPDEIRQFLVDGIYSDSKPFVMKAADSSKSVFFSVPSSLSNEDAILIKEYEKLLKSKGVEVFPYEKGEYSKFGQFNKVRQSVQKSSAMIVFGLKQINVMEALYRPGLKDCELWKNKWLPTPWNDIEIGMGLMKGIPILLVKDDDINTGAFDTNLSECFVATISSKIDCREIDQNSQFIYWLSKF
;
A
#
# COMPACT_ATOMS: atom_id res chain seq x y z
N MET A 1 -42.63 64.92 38.04
CA MET A 1 -42.77 63.44 37.99
C MET A 1 -42.77 62.94 36.54
N ILE A 2 -43.32 63.71 35.58
CA ILE A 2 -43.34 63.37 34.14
C ILE A 2 -41.94 63.47 33.49
N ASP A 3 -41.15 64.52 33.76
CA ASP A 3 -39.81 64.69 33.18
C ASP A 3 -38.77 63.62 33.56
N ILE A 4 -38.93 62.97 34.72
CA ILE A 4 -37.99 61.91 35.16
C ILE A 4 -38.29 60.60 34.42
N ILE A 5 -39.56 60.36 34.08
CA ILE A 5 -40.01 59.15 33.38
C ILE A 5 -39.57 59.20 31.92
N ASP A 6 -39.74 60.34 31.24
CA ASP A 6 -39.28 60.53 29.85
C ASP A 6 -37.76 60.39 29.72
N HIS A 7 -37.00 60.86 30.72
CA HIS A 7 -35.55 60.70 30.72
C HIS A 7 -35.12 59.25 30.96
N LEU A 8 -35.88 58.50 31.77
CA LEU A 8 -35.67 57.06 31.98
C LEU A 8 -35.97 56.25 30.72
N GLU A 9 -37.07 56.56 30.02
CA GLU A 9 -37.43 55.91 28.76
C GLU A 9 -36.36 56.14 27.69
N GLY A 10 -35.84 57.37 27.57
CA GLY A 10 -34.74 57.68 26.66
C GLY A 10 -33.46 56.89 26.94
N ILE A 11 -33.13 56.67 28.22
CA ILE A 11 -31.96 55.87 28.64
C ILE A 11 -32.16 54.38 28.32
N VAL A 12 -33.36 53.84 28.54
CA VAL A 12 -33.69 52.44 28.24
C VAL A 12 -33.62 52.16 26.74
N ILE A 13 -34.13 53.09 25.92
CA ILE A 13 -34.06 53.01 24.45
C ILE A 13 -32.60 53.09 23.98
N ALA A 14 -31.80 53.99 24.53
CA ALA A 14 -30.38 54.09 24.18
C ALA A 14 -29.60 52.81 24.56
N ALA A 15 -29.88 52.23 25.73
CA ALA A 15 -29.24 51.00 26.19
C ALA A 15 -29.61 49.78 25.32
N THR A 16 -30.88 49.68 24.90
CA THR A 16 -31.34 48.60 24.02
C THR A 16 -30.74 48.70 22.62
N ILE A 17 -30.63 49.92 22.07
CA ILE A 17 -29.96 50.15 20.77
C ILE A 17 -28.47 49.78 20.88
N LEU A 18 -27.78 50.19 21.95
CA LEU A 18 -26.37 49.84 22.16
C LEU A 18 -26.17 48.32 22.29
N ALA A 19 -27.03 47.63 23.03
CA ALA A 19 -26.98 46.18 23.16
C ALA A 19 -27.24 45.48 21.81
N ALA A 20 -28.18 45.99 21.01
CA ALA A 20 -28.45 45.47 19.67
C ALA A 20 -27.26 45.68 18.72
N VAL A 21 -26.60 46.83 18.79
CA VAL A 21 -25.38 47.13 18.01
C VAL A 21 -24.23 46.23 18.44
N ILE A 22 -24.04 46.01 19.74
CA ILE A 22 -23.00 45.09 20.26
C ILE A 22 -23.30 43.66 19.79
N MET A 23 -24.54 43.18 19.91
CA MET A 23 -24.92 41.86 19.40
C MET A 23 -24.77 41.76 17.88
N PHE A 24 -25.09 42.82 17.14
CA PHE A 24 -24.88 42.89 15.70
C PHE A 24 -23.39 42.85 15.36
N ILE A 25 -22.53 43.56 16.09
CA ILE A 25 -21.07 43.51 15.94
C ILE A 25 -20.55 42.09 16.25
N PHE A 26 -21.00 41.44 17.33
CA PHE A 26 -20.66 40.05 17.61
C PHE A 26 -21.08 39.09 16.49
N LYS A 27 -22.26 39.33 15.89
CA LYS A 27 -22.83 38.53 14.80
C LYS A 27 -22.18 38.83 13.43
N PHE A 28 -21.77 40.07 13.19
CA PHE A 28 -21.16 40.55 11.95
C PHE A 28 -19.65 40.28 11.92
N PHE A 29 -18.98 40.24 13.08
CA PHE A 29 -17.56 39.89 13.21
C PHE A 29 -17.29 38.41 13.49
N ASP A 30 -18.31 37.54 13.51
CA ASP A 30 -18.18 36.11 13.87
C ASP A 30 -17.20 35.87 15.02
N ILE A 31 -17.35 36.67 16.09
CA ILE A 31 -16.60 36.51 17.33
C ILE A 31 -17.30 35.38 18.12
N ARG A 32 -17.45 34.23 17.47
CA ARG A 32 -17.74 32.95 18.14
C ARG A 32 -16.60 32.69 19.11
N ASN A 33 -16.95 32.32 20.34
CA ASN A 33 -15.97 32.02 21.37
C ASN A 33 -15.02 30.93 20.86
N ASN A 34 -13.70 31.11 21.01
CA ASN A 34 -12.71 30.11 20.57
C ASN A 34 -13.01 28.71 21.11
N ARG A 35 -13.61 28.62 22.32
CA ARG A 35 -14.06 27.38 22.94
C ARG A 35 -15.20 26.68 22.18
N GLU A 36 -16.11 27.44 21.58
CA GLU A 36 -17.21 26.88 20.80
C GLU A 36 -16.71 26.33 19.46
N LYS A 37 -15.80 27.06 18.79
CA LYS A 37 -15.14 26.59 17.56
C LYS A 37 -14.34 25.31 17.83
N GLU A 38 -13.57 25.28 18.92
CA GLU A 38 -12.82 24.09 19.34
C GLU A 38 -13.73 22.88 19.59
N LYS A 39 -14.86 23.08 20.27
CA LYS A 39 -15.85 22.02 20.50
C LYS A 39 -16.46 21.50 19.19
N GLU A 40 -16.86 22.39 18.29
CA GLU A 40 -17.42 22.03 16.98
C GLU A 40 -16.41 21.21 16.15
N TYR A 41 -15.14 21.62 16.09
CA TYR A 41 -14.09 20.85 15.43
C TYR A 41 -13.86 19.47 16.06
N LYS A 42 -13.91 19.38 17.40
CA LYS A 42 -13.79 18.10 18.11
C LYS A 42 -14.97 17.18 17.81
N ASP A 43 -16.19 17.69 17.83
CA ASP A 43 -17.40 16.92 17.52
C ASP A 43 -17.36 16.43 16.06
N GLU A 44 -16.92 17.28 15.13
CA GLU A 44 -16.69 16.92 13.72
C GLU A 44 -15.59 15.87 13.54
N PHE A 45 -14.47 15.99 14.26
CA PHE A 45 -13.39 14.99 14.23
C PHE A 45 -13.89 13.64 14.74
N ASN A 46 -14.56 13.61 15.90
CA ASN A 46 -15.12 12.39 16.49
C ASN A 46 -16.16 11.73 15.57
N ALA A 47 -17.02 12.52 14.93
CA ALA A 47 -17.98 12.01 13.95
C ALA A 47 -17.27 11.37 12.74
N THR A 48 -16.21 12.03 12.24
CA THR A 48 -15.39 11.51 11.12
C THR A 48 -14.72 10.19 11.49
N VAL A 49 -14.06 10.13 12.66
CA VAL A 49 -13.39 8.90 13.14
C VAL A 49 -14.40 7.77 13.35
N SER A 50 -15.57 8.06 13.93
CA SER A 50 -16.64 7.06 14.14
C SER A 50 -17.16 6.47 12.83
N GLN A 51 -17.10 7.21 11.72
CA GLN A 51 -17.54 6.73 10.42
C GLN A 51 -16.52 5.74 9.78
N LEU A 52 -15.26 5.73 10.22
CA LEU A 52 -14.26 4.74 9.77
C LEU A 52 -14.61 3.32 10.21
N SER A 53 -15.35 3.15 11.30
CA SER A 53 -15.86 1.84 11.75
C SER A 53 -17.19 1.45 11.13
N SER A 54 -17.64 2.16 10.09
CA SER A 54 -18.87 1.81 9.36
C SER A 54 -18.71 0.49 8.60
N ASN A 55 -19.78 -0.31 8.52
CA ASN A 55 -19.83 -1.49 7.66
C ASN A 55 -19.97 -1.13 6.15
N ASN A 56 -20.10 0.15 5.82
CA ASN A 56 -20.22 0.62 4.45
C ASN A 56 -18.89 1.21 3.96
N LEU A 57 -18.28 0.56 2.95
CA LEU A 57 -16.99 0.98 2.40
C LEU A 57 -16.99 2.43 1.89
N SER A 58 -18.07 2.89 1.24
CA SER A 58 -18.16 4.27 0.76
C SER A 58 -18.13 5.28 1.91
N SER A 59 -18.77 4.97 3.03
CA SER A 59 -18.69 5.78 4.25
C SER A 59 -17.28 5.80 4.84
N GLN A 60 -16.62 4.64 4.90
CA GLN A 60 -15.24 4.54 5.39
C GLN A 60 -14.28 5.36 4.52
N LEU A 61 -14.40 5.24 3.19
CA LEU A 61 -13.58 5.99 2.24
C LEU A 61 -13.83 7.50 2.34
N SER A 62 -15.11 7.90 2.48
CA SER A 62 -15.47 9.31 2.68
C SER A 62 -14.84 9.85 3.96
N ALA A 63 -14.90 9.10 5.06
CA ALA A 63 -14.28 9.46 6.33
C ALA A 63 -12.75 9.56 6.23
N ALA A 64 -12.10 8.61 5.55
CA ALA A 64 -10.66 8.61 5.32
C ALA A 64 -10.19 9.85 4.52
N ILE A 65 -10.98 10.29 3.53
CA ILE A 65 -10.72 11.53 2.79
C ILE A 65 -10.95 12.75 3.69
N LEU A 66 -12.04 12.77 4.46
CA LEU A 66 -12.36 13.88 5.35
C LEU A 66 -11.31 14.08 6.46
N LEU A 67 -10.64 13.01 6.92
CA LEU A 67 -9.54 13.13 7.88
C LEU A 67 -8.45 14.11 7.44
N ARG A 68 -8.20 14.21 6.12
CA ARG A 68 -7.15 15.07 5.55
C ARG A 68 -7.33 16.54 5.92
N ARG A 69 -8.57 16.99 6.15
CA ARG A 69 -8.84 18.38 6.54
C ARG A 69 -8.22 18.73 7.90
N PHE A 70 -8.05 17.76 8.78
CA PHE A 70 -7.49 17.96 10.12
C PHE A 70 -5.95 17.95 10.13
N LEU A 71 -5.29 17.56 9.04
CA LEU A 71 -3.82 17.51 8.96
C LEU A 71 -3.15 18.87 8.75
N ASN A 72 -3.88 19.87 8.23
CA ASN A 72 -3.30 21.16 7.84
C ASN A 72 -4.14 22.37 8.31
N VAL A 73 -5.10 22.17 9.23
CA VAL A 73 -5.84 23.27 9.86
C VAL A 73 -4.94 23.93 10.91
N LYS A 74 -4.58 25.19 10.68
CA LYS A 74 -3.77 26.01 11.60
C LYS A 74 -4.66 26.96 12.42
N THR A 75 -4.37 27.07 13.71
CA THR A 75 -4.78 28.22 14.54
C THR A 75 -3.61 29.19 14.73
N LYS A 76 -3.86 30.29 15.45
CA LYS A 76 -2.82 31.24 15.86
C LYS A 76 -1.59 30.58 16.51
N ASN A 77 -1.72 29.40 17.15
CA ASN A 77 -0.64 28.77 17.91
C ASN A 77 -0.42 27.24 17.69
N SER A 78 -1.29 26.51 17.00
CA SER A 78 -1.08 25.06 16.71
C SER A 78 -2.05 24.50 15.66
N SER A 79 -1.75 23.30 15.14
CA SER A 79 -2.72 22.54 14.35
C SER A 79 -3.65 21.73 15.26
N TYR A 80 -4.96 21.78 15.02
CA TYR A 80 -5.92 20.95 15.74
C TYR A 80 -5.91 19.53 15.16
N PHE A 81 -5.72 18.53 16.02
CA PHE A 81 -5.82 17.11 15.70
C PHE A 81 -4.80 16.55 14.71
N HIS A 82 -3.75 17.29 14.36
CA HIS A 82 -2.75 16.83 13.37
C HIS A 82 -2.12 15.49 13.78
N GLU A 83 -1.54 15.42 14.98
CA GLU A 83 -0.94 14.18 15.48
C GLU A 83 -2.02 13.11 15.72
N GLU A 84 -3.21 13.48 16.20
CA GLU A 84 -4.32 12.54 16.44
C GLU A 84 -4.79 11.87 15.15
N VAL A 85 -4.88 12.60 14.04
CA VAL A 85 -5.23 12.04 12.73
C VAL A 85 -4.18 11.06 12.27
N ILE A 86 -2.90 11.43 12.40
CA ILE A 86 -1.78 10.56 12.05
C ILE A 86 -1.81 9.29 12.90
N ASN A 87 -2.08 9.41 14.20
CA ASN A 87 -2.20 8.29 15.12
C ASN A 87 -3.38 7.37 14.77
N VAL A 88 -4.55 7.93 14.39
CA VAL A 88 -5.69 7.15 13.89
C VAL A 88 -5.32 6.40 12.62
N ILE A 89 -4.70 7.07 11.63
CA ILE A 89 -4.25 6.44 10.39
C ILE A 89 -3.25 5.33 10.68
N SER A 90 -2.21 5.62 11.48
CA SER A 90 -1.17 4.66 11.90
C SER A 90 -1.78 3.43 12.58
N ALA A 91 -2.72 3.61 13.51
CA ALA A 91 -3.42 2.51 14.17
C ALA A 91 -4.21 1.63 13.18
N LEU A 92 -4.90 2.24 12.21
CA LEU A 92 -5.65 1.51 11.19
C LEU A 92 -4.72 0.77 10.23
N LEU A 93 -3.64 1.40 9.76
CA LEU A 93 -2.68 0.77 8.85
C LEU A 93 -2.00 -0.47 9.47
N ARG A 94 -1.90 -0.58 10.80
CA ARG A 94 -1.39 -1.81 11.46
C ARG A 94 -2.32 -3.02 11.36
N THR A 95 -3.59 -2.81 11.00
CA THR A 95 -4.61 -3.87 11.02
C THR A 95 -5.34 -4.05 9.70
N LEU A 96 -5.34 -3.03 8.84
CA LEU A 96 -6.01 -3.10 7.55
C LEU A 96 -5.22 -3.97 6.55
N PRO A 97 -5.91 -4.88 5.84
CA PRO A 97 -5.33 -5.57 4.69
C PRO A 97 -5.08 -4.58 3.54
N SER A 98 -4.24 -4.98 2.60
CA SER A 98 -3.96 -4.19 1.39
C SER A 98 -5.25 -3.98 0.59
N GLY A 99 -5.56 -2.74 0.26
CA GLY A 99 -6.81 -2.42 -0.42
C GLY A 99 -7.14 -0.93 -0.43
N ILE A 100 -8.29 -0.58 -1.02
CA ILE A 100 -8.62 0.83 -1.29
C ILE A 100 -8.73 1.70 -0.03
N LEU A 101 -9.19 1.14 1.10
CA LEU A 101 -9.28 1.88 2.36
C LEU A 101 -7.90 2.13 2.97
N GLN A 102 -7.06 1.09 3.06
CA GLN A 102 -5.65 1.19 3.49
C GLN A 102 -4.92 2.22 2.63
N LYS A 103 -5.05 2.12 1.31
CA LYS A 103 -4.46 3.06 0.36
C LYS A 103 -4.95 4.49 0.57
N THR A 104 -6.25 4.69 0.73
CA THR A 104 -6.84 6.04 0.89
C THR A 104 -6.37 6.74 2.17
N LEU A 105 -6.26 5.97 3.27
CA LEU A 105 -5.73 6.45 4.55
C LEU A 105 -4.23 6.73 4.46
N GLY A 106 -3.46 5.79 3.90
CA GLY A 106 -2.01 5.88 3.77
C GLY A 106 -1.56 7.02 2.84
N ASP A 107 -2.15 7.14 1.65
CA ASP A 107 -1.94 8.30 0.76
C ASP A 107 -2.34 9.62 1.45
N GLY A 108 -3.29 9.56 2.39
CA GLY A 108 -3.69 10.69 3.22
C GLY A 108 -2.55 11.26 4.07
N LEU A 109 -1.56 10.46 4.45
CA LEU A 109 -0.39 10.92 5.21
C LEU A 109 0.42 11.99 4.44
N ALA A 110 0.40 11.97 3.11
CA ALA A 110 1.08 12.98 2.28
C ALA A 110 0.57 14.41 2.51
N TYR A 111 -0.65 14.57 3.05
CA TYR A 111 -1.25 15.87 3.37
C TYR A 111 -0.76 16.47 4.69
N ALA A 112 -0.04 15.69 5.52
CA ALA A 112 0.50 16.14 6.79
C ALA A 112 1.62 17.18 6.64
N LYS A 113 2.35 17.17 5.52
CA LYS A 113 3.57 17.96 5.25
C LYS A 113 4.75 17.60 6.17
N ASP A 114 4.51 17.44 7.46
CA ASP A 114 5.47 17.03 8.47
C ASP A 114 4.96 15.79 9.20
N LEU A 115 5.75 14.74 9.20
CA LEU A 115 5.55 13.49 9.92
C LEU A 115 6.79 13.16 10.75
N SER A 116 7.60 14.18 11.08
CA SER A 116 8.84 14.00 11.84
C SER A 116 8.54 13.38 13.20
N LYS A 117 9.32 12.37 13.60
CA LYS A 117 9.21 11.65 14.89
C LYS A 117 7.87 10.93 15.12
N ILE A 118 7.06 10.77 14.08
CA ILE A 118 5.82 9.98 14.15
C ILE A 118 6.14 8.48 14.22
N ASP A 119 5.32 7.74 14.96
CA ASP A 119 5.31 6.28 15.00
C ASP A 119 4.42 5.70 13.88
N LEU A 120 5.09 5.13 12.87
CA LEU A 120 4.52 4.31 11.80
C LEU A 120 5.07 2.87 11.88
N GLN A 121 5.40 2.38 13.08
CA GLN A 121 5.92 1.04 13.23
C GLN A 121 4.87 0.00 12.86
N LYS A 122 5.29 -1.06 12.16
CA LYS A 122 4.46 -2.23 11.80
C LYS A 122 3.20 -1.90 10.99
N THR A 123 3.17 -0.75 10.32
CA THR A 123 2.05 -0.37 9.47
C THR A 123 2.14 -1.07 8.12
N ASN A 124 0.99 -1.51 7.59
CA ASN A 124 0.83 -1.88 6.20
C ASN A 124 0.80 -0.61 5.34
N MET A 125 1.94 -0.26 4.78
CA MET A 125 2.14 0.85 3.86
C MET A 125 2.38 0.35 2.43
N GLN A 126 1.87 -0.84 2.07
CA GLN A 126 1.99 -1.38 0.72
C GLN A 126 1.24 -0.49 -0.29
N ASP A 127 1.82 -0.30 -1.48
CA ASP A 127 1.26 0.45 -2.62
C ASP A 127 0.76 1.87 -2.31
N LEU A 128 1.40 2.54 -1.36
CA LEU A 128 1.11 3.92 -1.01
C LEU A 128 1.87 4.91 -1.88
N TYR A 129 1.27 6.08 -2.11
CA TYR A 129 1.96 7.25 -2.60
C TYR A 129 2.20 8.24 -1.46
N LEU A 130 3.44 8.31 -0.99
CA LEU A 130 3.89 9.32 -0.05
C LEU A 130 4.75 10.33 -0.81
N GLY A 131 4.08 11.28 -1.46
CA GLY A 131 4.74 12.33 -2.22
C GLY A 131 3.82 13.51 -2.48
N ASN A 132 4.43 14.64 -2.83
CA ASN A 132 3.69 15.85 -3.17
C ASN A 132 4.46 16.69 -4.20
N LYS A 133 3.74 17.30 -5.14
CA LYS A 133 4.31 18.12 -6.21
C LYS A 133 4.55 19.58 -5.80
N GLU A 134 3.88 20.05 -4.76
CA GLU A 134 3.92 21.44 -4.30
C GLU A 134 4.93 21.67 -3.19
N PHE A 135 5.19 20.66 -2.35
CA PHE A 135 6.09 20.75 -1.21
C PHE A 135 6.80 19.42 -0.93
N ARG A 136 7.92 19.50 -0.20
CA ARG A 136 8.60 18.33 0.35
C ARG A 136 7.90 17.84 1.60
N ILE A 137 7.71 16.54 1.72
CA ILE A 137 7.19 15.91 2.94
C ILE A 137 8.36 15.66 3.88
N VAL A 138 8.26 16.08 5.14
CA VAL A 138 9.30 15.89 6.15
C VAL A 138 9.02 14.60 6.93
N LEU A 139 9.94 13.64 6.88
CA LEU A 139 9.94 12.36 7.60
C LEU A 139 11.14 12.25 8.56
N ASN A 140 11.65 13.38 9.05
CA ASN A 140 12.86 13.37 9.86
C ASN A 140 12.64 12.56 11.15
N ARG A 141 13.45 11.52 11.37
CA ARG A 141 13.31 10.60 12.51
C ARG A 141 11.95 9.92 12.63
N THR A 142 11.17 9.83 11.54
CA THR A 142 9.94 9.02 11.53
C THR A 142 10.31 7.55 11.73
N ASP A 143 9.55 6.87 12.58
CA ASP A 143 9.80 5.47 12.92
C ASP A 143 8.94 4.53 12.09
N MET A 144 9.55 3.84 11.13
CA MET A 144 8.95 2.83 10.27
C MET A 144 9.52 1.43 10.57
N TYR A 145 9.92 1.18 11.82
CA TYR A 145 10.37 -0.15 12.26
C TYR A 145 9.34 -1.23 11.92
N LEU A 146 9.76 -2.28 11.20
CA LEU A 146 8.90 -3.38 10.71
C LEU A 146 7.71 -2.93 9.85
N ALA A 147 7.70 -1.71 9.31
CA ALA A 147 6.68 -1.30 8.36
C ALA A 147 6.86 -2.01 7.01
N ASP A 148 5.75 -2.27 6.32
CA ASP A 148 5.77 -2.84 4.97
C ASP A 148 5.46 -1.75 3.95
N LEU A 149 6.47 -1.30 3.21
CA LEU A 149 6.39 -0.30 2.15
C LEU A 149 6.45 -0.94 0.75
N SER A 150 6.07 -2.21 0.61
CA SER A 150 6.19 -2.92 -0.66
C SER A 150 5.43 -2.21 -1.78
N PHE A 151 6.09 -2.01 -2.92
CA PHE A 151 5.59 -1.29 -4.11
C PHE A 151 5.14 0.16 -3.88
N SER A 152 5.49 0.77 -2.75
CA SER A 152 5.16 2.17 -2.47
C SER A 152 6.04 3.14 -3.23
N LEU A 153 5.53 4.33 -3.48
CA LEU A 153 6.25 5.43 -4.09
C LEU A 153 6.50 6.51 -3.04
N LEU A 154 7.76 6.66 -2.66
CA LEU A 154 8.28 7.74 -1.83
C LEU A 154 8.89 8.79 -2.76
N GLU A 155 8.31 9.99 -2.81
CA GLU A 155 8.74 11.03 -3.76
C GLU A 155 8.81 12.39 -3.07
N ASN A 156 9.90 13.12 -3.32
CA ASN A 156 10.09 14.47 -2.80
C ASN A 156 10.06 14.52 -1.25
N ILE A 157 10.78 13.62 -0.59
CA ILE A 157 10.82 13.47 0.87
C ILE A 157 12.13 14.00 1.47
N ASP A 158 12.05 14.70 2.60
CA ASP A 158 13.16 14.95 3.52
C ASP A 158 13.04 14.02 4.73
N GLY A 159 13.77 12.91 4.73
CA GLY A 159 13.76 11.88 5.78
C GLY A 159 15.14 11.69 6.42
N GLU A 160 15.77 12.79 6.86
CA GLU A 160 17.03 12.69 7.61
C GLU A 160 16.81 11.88 8.89
N GLU A 161 17.68 10.89 9.14
CA GLU A 161 17.58 9.98 10.28
C GLU A 161 16.26 9.18 10.37
N ALA A 162 15.51 9.03 9.27
CA ALA A 162 14.34 8.16 9.22
C ALA A 162 14.71 6.70 9.54
N VAL A 163 13.83 5.98 10.25
CA VAL A 163 14.10 4.62 10.72
C VAL A 163 13.33 3.60 9.90
N PHE A 164 14.03 2.85 9.05
CA PHE A 164 13.54 1.71 8.29
C PHE A 164 14.06 0.38 8.83
N TYR A 165 14.40 0.31 10.13
CA TYR A 165 14.96 -0.89 10.75
C TYR A 165 14.00 -2.09 10.56
N ASN A 166 14.48 -3.18 9.96
CA ASN A 166 13.68 -4.36 9.58
C ASN A 166 12.41 -4.05 8.75
N ALA A 167 12.34 -2.91 8.05
CA ALA A 167 11.23 -2.59 7.17
C ALA A 167 11.32 -3.40 5.87
N ILE A 168 10.17 -3.63 5.22
CA ILE A 168 10.09 -4.26 3.90
C ILE A 168 9.94 -3.15 2.86
N LEU A 169 10.92 -3.00 1.97
CA LEU A 169 10.89 -2.02 0.86
C LEU A 169 10.83 -2.73 -0.51
N SER A 170 10.29 -3.94 -0.55
CA SER A 170 10.25 -4.77 -1.76
C SER A 170 9.52 -4.07 -2.91
N GLY A 171 10.20 -3.81 -4.03
CA GLY A 171 9.64 -3.06 -5.16
C GLY A 171 9.37 -1.58 -4.89
N CYS A 172 9.75 -1.05 -3.72
CA CYS A 172 9.55 0.35 -3.36
C CYS A 172 10.34 1.27 -4.31
N ARG A 173 9.74 2.40 -4.69
CA ARG A 173 10.34 3.39 -5.57
C ARG A 173 10.59 4.66 -4.78
N ILE A 174 11.85 5.01 -4.63
CA ILE A 174 12.28 6.19 -3.89
C ILE A 174 12.88 7.19 -4.87
N LYS A 175 12.28 8.38 -4.93
CA LYS A 175 12.66 9.41 -5.91
C LYS A 175 12.83 10.78 -5.26
N GLU A 176 13.81 11.54 -5.72
CA GLU A 176 13.96 12.97 -5.41
C GLU A 176 13.97 13.27 -3.90
N SER A 177 14.53 12.36 -3.11
CA SER A 177 14.41 12.33 -1.66
C SER A 177 15.77 12.40 -0.98
N ASN A 178 15.78 12.85 0.28
CA ASN A 178 16.96 12.88 1.13
C ASN A 178 16.75 11.95 2.31
N PHE A 179 17.56 10.89 2.38
CA PHE A 179 17.60 9.91 3.47
C PHE A 179 19.00 9.88 4.11
N THR A 180 19.62 11.06 4.22
CA THR A 180 20.89 11.23 4.96
C THR A 180 20.76 10.63 6.36
N LYS A 181 21.71 9.79 6.75
CA LYS A 181 21.74 9.06 8.05
C LYS A 181 20.50 8.20 8.34
N ALA A 182 19.69 7.86 7.34
CA ALA A 182 18.58 6.95 7.55
C ALA A 182 19.09 5.56 7.98
N ASN A 183 18.31 4.88 8.80
CA ASN A 183 18.64 3.55 9.30
C ASN A 183 17.88 2.49 8.49
N PHE A 184 18.56 1.84 7.54
CA PHE A 184 18.05 0.72 6.76
C PHE A 184 18.49 -0.65 7.31
N ARG A 185 18.93 -0.72 8.57
CA ARG A 185 19.44 -1.98 9.12
C ARG A 185 18.41 -3.09 9.03
N GLY A 186 18.83 -4.29 8.59
CA GLY A 186 17.92 -5.44 8.45
C GLY A 186 16.76 -5.26 7.46
N ALA A 187 16.69 -4.15 6.73
CA ALA A 187 15.61 -3.89 5.78
C ALA A 187 15.73 -4.80 4.54
N ASP A 188 14.59 -5.16 3.96
CA ASP A 188 14.54 -5.87 2.67
C ASP A 188 14.42 -4.88 1.51
N LEU A 189 15.46 -4.81 0.70
CA LEU A 189 15.56 -3.92 -0.46
C LEU A 189 15.32 -4.63 -1.80
N THR A 190 14.67 -5.81 -1.79
CA THR A 190 14.36 -6.59 -3.00
C THR A 190 13.72 -5.70 -4.06
N ASN A 191 14.35 -5.54 -5.22
CA ASN A 191 13.84 -4.71 -6.32
C ASN A 191 13.52 -3.24 -5.94
N THR A 192 14.07 -2.70 -4.84
CA THR A 192 13.91 -1.27 -4.51
C THR A 192 14.64 -0.41 -5.53
N PHE A 193 13.99 0.65 -6.01
CA PHE A 193 14.54 1.53 -7.02
C PHE A 193 14.79 2.95 -6.47
N PHE A 194 16.01 3.45 -6.60
CA PHE A 194 16.42 4.78 -6.14
C PHE A 194 16.73 5.70 -7.32
N LYS A 195 16.09 6.88 -7.40
CA LYS A 195 16.39 7.90 -8.42
C LYS A 195 16.52 9.28 -7.81
N ASN A 196 17.69 9.90 -7.96
CA ASN A 196 17.99 11.21 -7.38
C ASN A 196 17.79 11.21 -5.85
N VAL A 197 18.39 10.23 -5.16
CA VAL A 197 18.24 10.07 -3.70
C VAL A 197 19.56 10.33 -3.00
N ILE A 198 19.57 11.15 -1.95
CA ILE A 198 20.75 11.36 -1.11
C ILE A 198 20.72 10.31 0.01
N LEU A 199 21.77 9.49 0.09
CA LEU A 199 21.90 8.40 1.07
C LEU A 199 23.11 8.59 2.00
N TYR A 200 23.70 9.79 2.05
CA TYR A 200 24.93 10.04 2.79
C TYR A 200 24.81 9.58 4.25
N GLN A 201 25.76 8.76 4.71
CA GLN A 201 25.78 8.18 6.07
C GLN A 201 24.59 7.29 6.43
N ALA A 202 23.76 6.88 5.46
CA ALA A 202 22.71 5.89 5.73
C ALA A 202 23.33 4.53 6.10
N ASP A 203 22.74 3.86 7.09
CA ASP A 203 23.20 2.58 7.63
C ASP A 203 22.45 1.42 6.96
N PHE A 204 23.19 0.60 6.21
CA PHE A 204 22.70 -0.60 5.52
C PHE A 204 23.17 -1.91 6.17
N ASN A 205 23.72 -1.87 7.39
CA ASN A 205 24.17 -3.08 8.08
C ASN A 205 23.02 -4.09 8.21
N GLU A 206 23.29 -5.37 7.91
CA GLU A 206 22.30 -6.46 7.94
C GLU A 206 21.15 -6.33 6.93
N ALA A 207 21.08 -5.26 6.12
CA ALA A 207 20.08 -5.16 5.07
C ALA A 207 20.27 -6.27 4.02
N VAL A 208 19.15 -6.81 3.53
CA VAL A 208 19.14 -7.86 2.51
C VAL A 208 18.80 -7.28 1.15
N ASN A 209 19.29 -7.93 0.10
CA ASN A 209 19.01 -7.54 -1.29
C ASN A 209 19.38 -6.08 -1.64
N ILE A 210 20.39 -5.52 -0.95
CA ILE A 210 20.95 -4.19 -1.29
C ILE A 210 21.37 -4.19 -2.77
N PRO A 211 20.92 -3.20 -3.57
CA PRO A 211 21.35 -3.04 -4.97
C PRO A 211 22.87 -2.98 -5.09
N ASP A 212 23.44 -3.67 -6.08
CA ASP A 212 24.90 -3.74 -6.29
C ASP A 212 25.52 -2.34 -6.48
N GLU A 213 24.78 -1.44 -7.14
CA GLU A 213 25.19 -0.05 -7.35
C GLU A 213 25.24 0.77 -6.07
N ILE A 214 24.55 0.36 -5.01
CA ILE A 214 24.67 0.95 -3.66
C ILE A 214 25.83 0.28 -2.92
N ARG A 215 25.98 -1.05 -3.02
CA ARG A 215 27.02 -1.81 -2.31
C ARG A 215 28.43 -1.28 -2.55
N GLN A 216 28.72 -0.81 -3.77
CA GLN A 216 30.03 -0.25 -4.12
C GLN A 216 30.42 1.03 -3.34
N PHE A 217 29.46 1.70 -2.69
CA PHE A 217 29.68 2.91 -1.89
C PHE A 217 29.60 2.65 -0.38
N LEU A 218 29.50 1.39 0.05
CA LEU A 218 29.42 1.05 1.47
C LEU A 218 30.82 0.89 2.07
N VAL A 219 31.06 1.55 3.20
CA VAL A 219 32.22 1.36 4.08
C VAL A 219 31.69 0.96 5.44
N ASP A 220 32.00 -0.26 5.91
CA ASP A 220 31.46 -0.84 7.14
C ASP A 220 29.91 -0.79 7.23
N GLY A 221 29.25 -1.01 6.08
CA GLY A 221 27.80 -0.97 5.94
C GLY A 221 27.20 0.43 5.87
N ILE A 222 28.01 1.50 5.93
CA ILE A 222 27.56 2.89 5.87
C ILE A 222 27.81 3.46 4.46
N TYR A 223 26.81 4.12 3.88
CA TYR A 223 26.94 4.74 2.56
C TYR A 223 27.79 6.02 2.60
N SER A 224 28.86 6.07 1.80
CA SER A 224 29.89 7.12 1.92
C SER A 224 29.74 8.31 0.98
N ASP A 225 29.03 8.18 -0.15
CA ASP A 225 28.90 9.28 -1.11
C ASP A 225 27.83 10.29 -0.66
N SER A 226 28.15 11.58 -0.78
CA SER A 226 27.23 12.68 -0.44
C SER A 226 26.39 13.15 -1.62
N LYS A 227 26.68 12.68 -2.83
CA LYS A 227 25.97 13.08 -4.05
C LYS A 227 24.62 12.35 -4.17
N PRO A 228 23.64 12.93 -4.89
CA PRO A 228 22.43 12.22 -5.24
C PRO A 228 22.74 10.95 -6.04
N PHE A 229 22.31 9.80 -5.52
CA PHE A 229 22.41 8.51 -6.16
C PHE A 229 21.29 8.34 -7.20
N VAL A 230 21.66 7.79 -8.35
CA VAL A 230 20.73 7.48 -9.44
C VAL A 230 20.99 6.05 -9.89
N MET A 231 20.03 5.17 -9.66
CA MET A 231 20.05 3.84 -10.22
C MET A 231 19.66 3.91 -11.69
N LYS A 232 20.39 3.18 -12.54
CA LYS A 232 19.97 2.99 -13.92
C LYS A 232 18.73 2.09 -13.92
N ALA A 233 17.72 2.44 -14.71
CA ALA A 233 16.64 1.50 -14.94
C ALA A 233 17.26 0.25 -15.59
N ALA A 234 16.96 -0.93 -15.04
CA ALA A 234 17.34 -2.19 -15.68
C ALA A 234 16.73 -2.24 -17.09
N ASP A 235 17.46 -2.78 -18.06
CA ASP A 235 16.91 -3.12 -19.37
C ASP A 235 15.82 -4.17 -19.15
N SER A 236 14.57 -3.73 -19.12
CA SER A 236 13.44 -4.60 -18.83
C SER A 236 13.03 -5.33 -20.10
N SER A 237 13.70 -6.46 -20.37
CA SER A 237 13.05 -7.49 -21.19
C SER A 237 11.75 -7.86 -20.47
N LYS A 238 10.62 -7.45 -21.05
CA LYS A 238 9.31 -7.79 -20.51
C LYS A 238 9.09 -9.27 -20.71
N SER A 239 9.30 -10.04 -19.64
CA SER A 239 9.16 -11.48 -19.69
C SER A 239 8.31 -12.00 -18.54
N VAL A 240 7.51 -13.02 -18.83
CA VAL A 240 6.54 -13.57 -17.88
C VAL A 240 6.75 -15.07 -17.75
N PHE A 241 6.87 -15.55 -16.50
CA PHE A 241 6.85 -16.98 -16.20
C PHE A 241 5.41 -17.48 -16.18
N PHE A 242 5.13 -18.56 -16.91
CA PHE A 242 3.83 -19.23 -16.90
C PHE A 242 3.92 -20.50 -16.07
N SER A 243 3.26 -20.51 -14.90
CA SER A 243 3.03 -21.71 -14.11
C SER A 243 1.75 -22.39 -14.59
N VAL A 244 1.92 -23.43 -15.41
CA VAL A 244 0.83 -24.12 -16.11
C VAL A 244 0.80 -25.59 -15.69
N PRO A 245 -0.37 -26.14 -15.32
CA PRO A 245 -0.50 -27.57 -15.05
C PRO A 245 -0.15 -28.43 -16.27
N SER A 246 0.48 -29.59 -16.02
CA SER A 246 0.98 -30.46 -17.08
C SER A 246 -0.09 -31.14 -17.95
N SER A 247 -1.33 -31.19 -17.47
CA SER A 247 -2.48 -31.79 -18.17
C SER A 247 -3.64 -30.81 -18.11
N LEU A 248 -4.19 -30.48 -19.27
CA LEU A 248 -5.20 -29.43 -19.43
C LEU A 248 -6.44 -29.98 -20.11
N SER A 249 -7.61 -29.46 -19.74
CA SER A 249 -8.80 -29.61 -20.57
C SER A 249 -8.66 -28.75 -21.84
N ASN A 250 -9.53 -28.98 -22.83
CA ASN A 250 -9.54 -28.14 -24.04
C ASN A 250 -9.83 -26.67 -23.70
N GLU A 251 -10.71 -26.42 -22.72
CA GLU A 251 -11.08 -25.08 -22.28
C GLU A 251 -9.91 -24.37 -21.60
N ASP A 252 -9.21 -25.05 -20.69
CA ASP A 252 -8.03 -24.51 -20.01
C ASP A 252 -6.89 -24.19 -21.00
N ALA A 253 -6.67 -25.08 -21.97
CA ALA A 253 -5.65 -24.87 -22.99
C ALA A 253 -5.94 -23.64 -23.87
N ILE A 254 -7.21 -23.38 -24.19
CA ILE A 254 -7.64 -22.17 -24.91
C ILE A 254 -7.38 -20.93 -24.05
N LEU A 255 -7.79 -20.95 -22.78
CA LEU A 255 -7.59 -19.83 -21.84
C LEU A 255 -6.11 -19.42 -21.76
N ILE A 256 -5.22 -20.39 -21.50
CA ILE A 256 -3.77 -20.14 -21.39
C ILE A 256 -3.21 -19.54 -22.68
N LYS A 257 -3.64 -20.07 -23.84
CA LYS A 257 -3.20 -19.58 -25.14
C LYS A 257 -3.66 -18.15 -25.43
N GLU A 258 -4.84 -17.75 -24.97
CA GLU A 258 -5.32 -16.37 -25.12
C GLU A 258 -4.51 -15.40 -24.24
N TYR A 259 -4.15 -15.77 -22.99
CA TYR A 259 -3.21 -14.98 -22.18
C TYR A 259 -1.84 -14.85 -22.84
N GLU A 260 -1.29 -15.95 -23.37
CA GLU A 260 -0.01 -15.95 -24.07
C GLU A 260 -0.04 -15.04 -25.30
N LYS A 261 -1.09 -15.14 -26.13
CA LYS A 261 -1.29 -14.32 -27.31
C LYS A 261 -1.44 -12.83 -26.96
N LEU A 262 -2.20 -12.52 -25.91
CA LEU A 262 -2.37 -11.16 -25.42
C LEU A 262 -1.04 -10.55 -24.99
N LEU A 263 -0.25 -11.26 -24.17
CA LEU A 263 1.07 -10.81 -23.74
C LEU A 263 2.03 -10.62 -24.92
N LYS A 264 2.08 -11.58 -25.84
CA LYS A 264 2.90 -11.48 -27.07
C LYS A 264 2.52 -10.25 -27.90
N SER A 265 1.22 -9.95 -28.04
CA SER A 265 0.73 -8.75 -28.73
C SER A 265 1.22 -7.44 -28.08
N LYS A 266 1.55 -7.46 -26.79
CA LYS A 266 2.09 -6.33 -26.02
C LYS A 266 3.63 -6.32 -26.00
N GLY A 267 4.27 -7.17 -26.80
CA GLY A 267 5.72 -7.29 -26.87
C GLY A 267 6.35 -7.97 -25.64
N VAL A 268 5.57 -8.79 -24.94
CA VAL A 268 6.02 -9.52 -23.75
C VAL A 268 6.44 -10.93 -24.15
N GLU A 269 7.66 -11.31 -23.81
CA GLU A 269 8.15 -12.67 -23.93
C GLU A 269 7.50 -13.56 -22.86
N VAL A 270 7.10 -14.77 -23.25
CA VAL A 270 6.49 -15.72 -22.31
C VAL A 270 7.38 -16.94 -22.26
N PHE A 271 7.75 -17.35 -21.05
CA PHE A 271 8.48 -18.59 -20.79
C PHE A 271 7.49 -19.63 -20.24
N PRO A 272 6.84 -20.43 -21.11
CA PRO A 272 6.03 -21.54 -20.64
C PRO A 272 6.94 -22.64 -20.11
N TYR A 273 6.58 -23.26 -18.98
CA TYR A 273 7.23 -24.49 -18.54
C TYR A 273 6.36 -25.69 -18.93
N GLU A 274 6.54 -26.17 -20.16
CA GLU A 274 5.71 -27.24 -20.72
C GLU A 274 6.18 -28.64 -20.27
N LYS A 275 5.27 -29.61 -20.31
CA LYS A 275 5.52 -31.01 -19.94
C LYS A 275 6.66 -31.67 -20.73
N GLY A 276 6.94 -31.19 -21.95
CA GLY A 276 8.06 -31.66 -22.77
C GLY A 276 9.44 -31.23 -22.26
N GLU A 277 9.51 -30.24 -21.36
CA GLU A 277 10.77 -29.68 -20.86
C GLU A 277 11.22 -30.26 -19.52
N TYR A 278 10.36 -31.09 -18.89
CA TYR A 278 10.68 -31.78 -17.63
C TYR A 278 11.88 -32.71 -17.84
N SER A 279 13.05 -32.22 -17.45
CA SER A 279 14.24 -33.06 -17.41
C SER A 279 14.05 -34.17 -16.38
N LYS A 280 14.74 -35.29 -16.58
CA LYS A 280 14.79 -36.39 -15.58
C LYS A 280 15.50 -35.97 -14.29
N PHE A 281 16.30 -34.91 -14.32
CA PHE A 281 17.04 -34.36 -13.18
C PHE A 281 17.09 -32.82 -13.26
N GLY A 282 17.29 -32.14 -12.12
CA GLY A 282 17.50 -30.68 -12.08
C GLY A 282 16.26 -29.83 -12.37
N GLN A 283 15.06 -30.38 -12.20
CA GLN A 283 13.77 -29.72 -12.50
C GLN A 283 13.64 -28.39 -11.75
N PHE A 284 13.95 -28.37 -10.44
CA PHE A 284 13.91 -27.15 -9.64
C PHE A 284 14.88 -26.07 -10.14
N ASN A 285 16.06 -26.45 -10.62
CA ASN A 285 17.03 -25.49 -11.14
C ASN A 285 16.55 -24.85 -12.45
N LYS A 286 15.87 -25.62 -13.32
CA LYS A 286 15.28 -25.09 -14.55
C LYS A 286 14.15 -24.10 -14.25
N VAL A 287 13.20 -24.49 -13.40
CA VAL A 287 12.10 -23.61 -12.95
C VAL A 287 12.67 -22.33 -12.34
N ARG A 288 13.62 -22.46 -11.42
CA ARG A 288 14.31 -21.32 -10.81
C ARG A 288 14.96 -20.42 -11.87
N GLN A 289 15.66 -20.97 -12.85
CA GLN A 289 16.28 -20.17 -13.93
C GLN A 289 15.23 -19.43 -14.75
N SER A 290 14.10 -20.06 -15.08
CA SER A 290 13.01 -19.40 -15.81
C SER A 290 12.40 -18.26 -14.98
N VAL A 291 12.05 -18.51 -13.71
CA VAL A 291 11.56 -17.48 -12.79
C VAL A 291 12.58 -16.34 -12.65
N GLN A 292 13.87 -16.65 -12.55
CA GLN A 292 14.95 -15.66 -12.45
C GLN A 292 15.13 -14.82 -13.72
N LYS A 293 14.72 -15.30 -14.90
CA LYS A 293 14.70 -14.50 -16.13
C LYS A 293 13.42 -13.66 -16.28
N SER A 294 12.32 -14.08 -15.66
CA SER A 294 11.02 -13.41 -15.78
C SER A 294 10.87 -12.16 -14.92
N SER A 295 10.29 -11.09 -15.45
CA SER A 295 9.99 -9.89 -14.67
C SER A 295 8.61 -9.94 -13.99
N ALA A 296 7.74 -10.88 -14.39
CA ALA A 296 6.47 -11.16 -13.72
C ALA A 296 6.07 -12.64 -13.86
N MET A 297 4.98 -13.04 -13.19
CA MET A 297 4.47 -14.41 -13.20
C MET A 297 2.95 -14.44 -13.41
N ILE A 298 2.48 -15.40 -14.22
CA ILE A 298 1.07 -15.82 -14.24
C ILE A 298 1.01 -17.28 -13.76
N VAL A 299 0.10 -17.56 -12.84
CA VAL A 299 -0.10 -18.89 -12.27
C VAL A 299 -1.53 -19.35 -12.49
N PHE A 300 -1.67 -20.49 -13.16
CA PHE A 300 -2.95 -21.08 -13.49
C PHE A 300 -3.37 -22.11 -12.43
N GLY A 301 -4.14 -21.64 -11.44
CA GLY A 301 -4.72 -22.46 -10.37
C GLY A 301 -5.97 -23.18 -10.85
N LEU A 302 -5.80 -24.21 -11.66
CA LEU A 302 -6.89 -24.96 -12.30
C LEU A 302 -7.20 -26.25 -11.55
N LYS A 303 -8.41 -26.80 -11.76
CA LYS A 303 -8.85 -28.07 -11.16
C LYS A 303 -7.96 -29.21 -11.62
N GLN A 304 -7.18 -29.79 -10.70
CA GLN A 304 -6.26 -30.90 -11.01
C GLN A 304 -6.50 -32.13 -10.15
N ILE A 305 -6.88 -31.94 -8.88
CA ILE A 305 -7.14 -33.04 -7.94
C ILE A 305 -8.54 -32.86 -7.36
N ASN A 306 -9.40 -33.87 -7.53
CA ASN A 306 -10.71 -33.92 -6.89
C ASN A 306 -10.64 -34.81 -5.65
N VAL A 307 -10.78 -34.20 -4.47
CA VAL A 307 -10.87 -34.90 -3.21
C VAL A 307 -12.35 -35.20 -2.92
N MET A 308 -12.76 -36.44 -3.22
CA MET A 308 -14.14 -36.87 -3.01
C MET A 308 -14.54 -36.80 -1.53
N GLU A 309 -13.68 -37.30 -0.64
CA GLU A 309 -13.83 -37.19 0.82
C GLU A 309 -12.45 -37.23 1.49
N ALA A 310 -12.20 -36.33 2.44
CA ALA A 310 -11.00 -36.34 3.27
C ALA A 310 -11.25 -35.64 4.60
N LEU A 311 -10.47 -35.99 5.63
CA LEU A 311 -10.41 -35.23 6.88
C LEU A 311 -9.17 -34.34 6.86
N TYR A 312 -9.37 -33.03 6.76
CA TYR A 312 -8.31 -32.04 6.81
C TYR A 312 -7.87 -31.82 8.26
N ARG A 313 -6.55 -31.81 8.49
CA ARG A 313 -5.93 -31.59 9.82
C ARG A 313 -6.54 -32.47 10.93
N PRO A 314 -6.57 -33.80 10.74
CA PRO A 314 -7.22 -34.70 11.70
C PRO A 314 -6.62 -34.57 13.09
N GLY A 315 -7.48 -34.40 14.11
CA GLY A 315 -7.08 -34.28 15.51
C GLY A 315 -6.65 -32.88 15.95
N LEU A 316 -6.69 -31.88 15.07
CA LEU A 316 -6.43 -30.47 15.41
C LEU A 316 -7.74 -29.68 15.60
N LYS A 317 -7.64 -28.48 16.19
CA LYS A 317 -8.81 -27.62 16.50
C LYS A 317 -9.59 -27.20 15.25
N ASP A 318 -8.89 -27.08 14.13
CA ASP A 318 -9.39 -26.70 12.81
C ASP A 318 -9.56 -27.93 11.88
N CYS A 319 -9.79 -29.10 12.46
CA CYS A 319 -10.13 -30.32 11.75
C CYS A 319 -11.44 -30.13 10.96
N GLU A 320 -11.42 -30.41 9.66
CA GLU A 320 -12.56 -30.18 8.76
C GLU A 320 -12.80 -31.40 7.86
N LEU A 321 -14.06 -31.82 7.70
CA LEU A 321 -14.43 -32.85 6.72
C LEU A 321 -14.60 -32.21 5.34
N TRP A 322 -13.70 -32.50 4.42
CA TRP A 322 -13.79 -32.08 3.03
C TRP A 322 -14.61 -33.08 2.21
N LYS A 323 -15.50 -32.56 1.37
CA LYS A 323 -16.28 -33.33 0.40
C LYS A 323 -16.26 -32.64 -0.96
N ASN A 324 -15.94 -33.38 -2.03
CA ASN A 324 -15.82 -32.87 -3.40
C ASN A 324 -14.98 -31.58 -3.50
N LYS A 325 -13.84 -31.55 -2.81
CA LYS A 325 -12.94 -30.40 -2.75
C LYS A 325 -11.94 -30.46 -3.91
N TRP A 326 -11.84 -29.38 -4.68
CA TRP A 326 -10.85 -29.27 -5.75
C TRP A 326 -9.57 -28.61 -5.27
N LEU A 327 -8.43 -29.16 -5.71
CA LEU A 327 -7.10 -28.62 -5.46
C LEU A 327 -6.35 -28.39 -6.79
N PRO A 328 -5.47 -27.38 -6.84
CA PRO A 328 -4.55 -27.17 -7.95
C PRO A 328 -3.38 -28.16 -7.88
N THR A 329 -2.44 -28.02 -8.82
CA THR A 329 -1.18 -28.78 -8.73
C THR A 329 -0.31 -28.23 -7.59
N PRO A 330 0.32 -29.08 -6.75
CA PRO A 330 1.26 -28.63 -5.71
C PRO A 330 2.46 -27.83 -6.24
N TRP A 331 2.77 -27.95 -7.53
CA TRP A 331 3.80 -27.14 -8.18
C TRP A 331 3.50 -25.64 -8.15
N ASN A 332 2.21 -25.25 -8.17
CA ASN A 332 1.85 -23.84 -8.11
C ASN A 332 2.38 -23.18 -6.83
N ASP A 333 2.25 -23.81 -5.65
CA ASP A 333 2.75 -23.22 -4.40
C ASP A 333 4.28 -23.05 -4.41
N ILE A 334 5.01 -24.00 -5.00
CA ILE A 334 6.48 -23.94 -5.13
C ILE A 334 6.88 -22.79 -6.05
N GLU A 335 6.24 -22.68 -7.21
CA GLU A 335 6.54 -21.68 -8.22
C GLU A 335 6.15 -20.27 -7.75
N ILE A 336 4.98 -20.13 -7.12
CA ILE A 336 4.58 -18.90 -6.44
C ILE A 336 5.62 -18.52 -5.39
N GLY A 337 6.05 -19.46 -4.53
CA GLY A 337 7.10 -19.21 -3.54
C GLY A 337 8.40 -18.68 -4.16
N MET A 338 8.82 -19.22 -5.32
CA MET A 338 9.99 -18.69 -6.05
C MET A 338 9.74 -17.28 -6.59
N GLY A 339 8.53 -16.99 -7.08
CA GLY A 339 8.14 -15.65 -7.53
C GLY A 339 8.12 -14.63 -6.40
N LEU A 340 7.56 -15.01 -5.24
CA LEU A 340 7.52 -14.20 -4.02
C LEU A 340 8.93 -13.87 -3.53
N MET A 341 9.81 -14.87 -3.43
CA MET A 341 11.21 -14.67 -3.04
C MET A 341 12.00 -13.79 -4.01
N LYS A 342 11.61 -13.76 -5.29
CA LYS A 342 12.20 -12.86 -6.28
C LYS A 342 11.61 -11.44 -6.19
N GLY A 343 10.46 -11.26 -5.55
CA GLY A 343 9.75 -9.99 -5.47
C GLY A 343 9.17 -9.54 -6.82
N ILE A 344 8.70 -10.49 -7.65
CA ILE A 344 8.04 -10.18 -8.92
C ILE A 344 6.51 -10.20 -8.76
N PRO A 345 5.76 -9.37 -9.50
CA PRO A 345 4.30 -9.37 -9.43
C PRO A 345 3.70 -10.66 -9.99
N ILE A 346 2.66 -11.16 -9.33
CA ILE A 346 2.02 -12.46 -9.60
C ILE A 346 0.55 -12.24 -9.96
N LEU A 347 0.12 -12.81 -11.08
CA LEU A 347 -1.30 -12.91 -11.44
C LEU A 347 -1.76 -14.35 -11.25
N LEU A 348 -2.71 -14.56 -10.34
CA LEU A 348 -3.38 -15.84 -10.14
C LEU A 348 -4.61 -15.90 -11.04
N VAL A 349 -4.60 -16.79 -12.02
CA VAL A 349 -5.77 -17.14 -12.84
C VAL A 349 -6.31 -18.46 -12.32
N LYS A 350 -7.38 -18.43 -11.52
CA LYS A 350 -7.81 -19.60 -10.74
C LYS A 350 -9.27 -19.96 -10.92
N ASP A 351 -9.59 -21.24 -10.80
CA ASP A 351 -10.98 -21.68 -10.64
C ASP A 351 -11.54 -21.15 -9.31
N ASP A 352 -12.81 -20.78 -9.29
CA ASP A 352 -13.47 -20.22 -8.11
C ASP A 352 -13.48 -21.21 -6.93
N ASP A 353 -13.50 -22.52 -7.23
CA ASP A 353 -13.49 -23.59 -6.21
C ASP A 353 -12.10 -23.83 -5.60
N ILE A 354 -11.05 -23.23 -6.16
CA ILE A 354 -9.67 -23.32 -5.65
C ILE A 354 -9.40 -22.15 -4.70
N ASN A 355 -9.27 -22.46 -3.42
CA ASN A 355 -9.11 -21.48 -2.33
C ASN A 355 -8.18 -22.00 -1.21
N THR A 356 -7.15 -22.75 -1.57
CA THR A 356 -6.19 -23.33 -0.63
C THR A 356 -4.76 -22.94 -1.01
N GLY A 357 -3.83 -23.05 -0.06
CA GLY A 357 -2.43 -22.69 -0.28
C GLY A 357 -2.29 -21.23 -0.68
N ALA A 358 -1.46 -20.97 -1.69
CA ALA A 358 -1.26 -19.61 -2.22
C ALA A 358 -2.48 -19.03 -2.98
N PHE A 359 -3.55 -19.80 -3.17
CA PHE A 359 -4.82 -19.33 -3.75
C PHE A 359 -5.89 -19.02 -2.70
N ASP A 360 -5.56 -19.04 -1.41
CA ASP A 360 -6.47 -18.67 -0.33
C ASP A 360 -6.96 -17.22 -0.52
N THR A 361 -8.27 -17.03 -0.45
CA THR A 361 -8.93 -15.73 -0.67
C THR A 361 -8.69 -14.71 0.42
N ASN A 362 -8.13 -15.12 1.57
CA ASN A 362 -7.78 -14.22 2.66
C ASN A 362 -6.41 -13.55 2.49
N LEU A 363 -5.60 -14.02 1.53
CA LEU A 363 -4.31 -13.38 1.22
C LEU A 363 -4.56 -12.02 0.57
N SER A 364 -3.87 -10.99 1.05
CA SER A 364 -4.06 -9.61 0.62
C SER A 364 -2.70 -8.92 0.46
N GLU A 365 -2.14 -9.05 -0.74
CA GLU A 365 -0.83 -8.52 -1.10
C GLU A 365 -0.95 -7.60 -2.30
N CYS A 366 -0.30 -6.43 -2.28
CA CYS A 366 -0.41 -5.45 -3.37
C CYS A 366 0.24 -5.89 -4.69
N PHE A 367 1.06 -6.94 -4.66
CA PHE A 367 1.75 -7.48 -5.83
C PHE A 367 1.13 -8.79 -6.33
N VAL A 368 0.00 -9.22 -5.74
CA VAL A 368 -0.77 -10.37 -6.19
C VAL A 368 -2.14 -9.91 -6.69
N ALA A 369 -2.43 -10.17 -7.97
CA ALA A 369 -3.75 -9.96 -8.55
C ALA A 369 -4.43 -11.31 -8.78
N THR A 370 -5.76 -11.37 -8.70
CA THR A 370 -6.52 -12.61 -8.92
C THR A 370 -7.63 -12.41 -9.93
N ILE A 371 -7.72 -13.33 -10.89
CA ILE A 371 -8.77 -13.39 -11.92
C ILE A 371 -9.38 -14.80 -11.91
N SER A 372 -10.70 -14.88 -12.07
CA SER A 372 -11.38 -16.18 -12.25
C SER A 372 -10.97 -16.79 -13.60
N SER A 373 -10.70 -18.10 -13.62
CA SER A 373 -10.44 -18.83 -14.87
C SER A 373 -11.65 -18.86 -15.81
N LYS A 374 -12.85 -18.51 -15.33
CA LYS A 374 -14.08 -18.42 -16.12
C LYS A 374 -14.28 -17.06 -16.81
N ILE A 375 -13.30 -16.17 -16.73
CA ILE A 375 -13.35 -14.87 -17.41
C ILE A 375 -13.59 -15.06 -18.91
N ASP A 376 -14.39 -14.18 -19.52
CA ASP A 376 -14.45 -14.09 -20.98
C ASP A 376 -13.08 -13.66 -21.50
N CYS A 377 -12.45 -14.51 -22.31
CA CYS A 377 -11.11 -14.25 -22.83
C CYS A 377 -11.00 -12.91 -23.59
N ARG A 378 -12.11 -12.40 -24.14
CA ARG A 378 -12.18 -11.11 -24.83
C ARG A 378 -12.08 -9.92 -23.89
N GLU A 379 -12.34 -10.12 -22.60
CA GLU A 379 -12.37 -9.09 -21.57
C GLU A 379 -11.09 -9.04 -20.73
N ILE A 380 -10.13 -9.96 -20.93
CA ILE A 380 -8.89 -10.03 -20.14
C ILE A 380 -8.16 -8.67 -20.16
N ASP A 381 -8.02 -8.04 -21.33
CA ASP A 381 -7.29 -6.77 -21.46
C ASP A 381 -8.01 -5.55 -20.84
N GLN A 382 -9.29 -5.70 -20.52
CA GLN A 382 -10.11 -4.68 -19.85
C GLN A 382 -10.30 -4.97 -18.36
N ASN A 383 -9.88 -6.16 -17.90
CA ASN A 383 -10.02 -6.57 -16.53
C ASN A 383 -9.14 -5.72 -15.60
N SER A 384 -9.73 -5.15 -14.56
CA SER A 384 -9.04 -4.24 -13.64
C SER A 384 -7.88 -4.91 -12.90
N GLN A 385 -7.97 -6.21 -12.59
CA GLN A 385 -6.90 -6.96 -11.93
C GLN A 385 -5.74 -7.25 -12.90
N PHE A 386 -6.04 -7.53 -14.16
CA PHE A 386 -5.02 -7.71 -15.20
C PHE A 386 -4.26 -6.39 -15.44
N ILE A 387 -4.98 -5.29 -15.60
CA ILE A 387 -4.41 -3.94 -15.77
C ILE A 387 -3.58 -3.56 -14.54
N TYR A 388 -4.08 -3.84 -13.34
CA TYR A 388 -3.37 -3.59 -12.09
C TYR A 388 -2.05 -4.37 -12.03
N TRP A 389 -2.07 -5.68 -12.26
CA TRP A 389 -0.86 -6.51 -12.30
C TRP A 389 0.13 -6.02 -13.36
N LEU A 390 -0.34 -5.69 -14.56
CA LEU A 390 0.50 -5.16 -15.63
C LEU A 390 1.14 -3.80 -15.28
N SER A 391 0.54 -3.03 -14.37
CA SER A 391 1.12 -1.78 -13.89
C SER A 391 2.28 -1.97 -12.91
N LYS A 392 2.39 -3.16 -12.31
CA LYS A 392 3.49 -3.56 -11.41
C LYS A 392 4.66 -4.21 -12.16
N PHE A 393 4.44 -4.54 -13.43
CA PHE A 393 5.36 -5.24 -14.34
C PHE A 393 6.50 -4.37 -14.88
#